data_AF-A0A7K0KX37-F1
#
_entry.id   AF-A0A7K0KX37-F1
#
_cell.length_a   1.000
_cell.length_b   1.000
_cell.length_c   1.000
_cell.angle_alpha   90.00
_cell.angle_beta   90.00
_cell.angle_gamma   90.00
#
_symmetry.space_group_name_H-M   'P 1'
#
loop_
_entity.id
_entity.type
_entity.pdbx_description
1 polymer ?
#
loop_
_entity_poly.entity_id
_entity_poly.type
_entity_poly.pdbx_seq_one_letter_code
_entity_poly.pdbx_strand_id
1 'polypeptide(L)' 'MRKEVTPESLRTNNLLAGLLHLAQMAAVLALANDFSLPITATYMSGPPGTTYASPVVLFDTPIGLTVA' A
#
# COMPACT_ATOMS: atom_id res chain seq x y z
N MET A 1 3.60 35.02 11.62
CA MET A 1 4.35 35.33 10.38
C MET A 1 4.37 34.08 9.52
N ARG A 2 3.99 34.16 8.24
CA ARG A 2 4.11 33.02 7.32
C ARG A 2 5.58 32.87 6.94
N LYS A 3 6.09 31.63 6.95
CA LYS A 3 7.46 31.33 6.52
C LYS A 3 7.56 31.62 5.02
N GLU A 4 8.59 32.33 4.58
CA GLU A 4 8.83 32.54 3.16
C GLU A 4 9.15 31.20 2.48
N VAL A 5 8.57 30.99 1.30
CA VAL A 5 8.80 29.79 0.49
C VAL A 5 9.95 30.09 -0.46
N THR A 6 11.15 29.62 -0.11
CA THR A 6 12.35 29.67 -0.96
C THR A 6 12.76 28.28 -1.44
N PRO A 7 13.52 28.14 -2.54
CA PRO A 7 14.05 26.85 -2.98
C PRO A 7 14.79 26.06 -1.88
N GLU A 8 15.56 26.75 -1.03
CA GLU A 8 16.31 26.15 0.08
C GLU A 8 15.37 25.63 1.17
N SER A 9 14.32 26.40 1.48
CA SER A 9 13.29 25.99 2.44
C SER A 9 12.54 24.75 1.94
N LEU A 10 12.23 24.68 0.64
CA LEU A 10 11.58 23.54 0.01
C LEU A 10 12.48 22.31 0.00
N ARG A 11 13.77 22.46 -0.34
CA ARG A 11 14.75 21.36 -0.29
C ARG A 11 14.83 20.75 1.11
N THR A 12 14.97 21.59 2.12
CA THR A 12 15.09 21.16 3.51
C THR A 12 13.82 20.44 3.97
N ASN A 13 12.64 21.00 3.69
CA ASN A 13 11.37 20.39 4.06
C ASN A 13 11.14 19.05 3.36
N ASN A 14 11.48 18.92 2.07
CA ASN A 14 11.36 17.64 1.34
C ASN A 14 12.32 16.58 1.89
N LEU A 15 13.55 16.95 2.25
CA LEU A 15 14.49 16.02 2.88
C LEU A 15 13.96 15.53 4.22
N LEU A 16 13.43 16.42 5.07
CA LEU A 16 12.85 16.04 6.35
C LEU A 16 11.62 15.14 6.18
N ALA A 17 10.73 15.48 5.24
CA ALA A 17 9.56 14.65 4.94
C ALA A 17 9.98 13.25 4.43
N GLY A 18 10.94 13.19 3.51
CA GLY A 18 11.46 11.93 2.99
C GLY A 18 12.11 11.07 4.07
N LEU A 19 12.92 11.66 4.96
CA LEU A 19 13.54 10.94 6.08
C LEU A 19 12.50 10.43 7.08
N LEU A 20 11.47 11.23 7.38
CA LEU A 20 10.39 10.79 8.25
C LEU A 20 9.64 9.59 7.67
N HIS A 21 9.26 9.65 6.39
CA HIS A 21 8.59 8.54 5.72
C HIS A 21 9.49 7.31 5.60
N LEU A 22 10.78 7.49 5.33
CA LEU A 22 11.73 6.38 5.28
C LEU A 22 11.87 5.68 6.64
N ALA A 23 11.91 6.45 7.73
CA ALA A 23 11.93 5.89 9.08
C ALA A 23 10.62 5.14 9.41
N GLN A 24 9.47 5.67 8.97
CA GLN A 24 8.17 4.99 9.12
C GLN A 24 8.11 3.68 8.32
N MET A 25 8.55 3.68 7.05
CA MET A 25 8.68 2.48 6.23
C MET A 25 9.52 1.41 6.95
N ALA A 26 10.71 1.79 7.42
CA ALA A 26 11.59 0.86 8.14
C ALA A 26 10.94 0.31 9.42
N ALA A 27 10.21 1.15 10.16
CA ALA A 27 9.48 0.72 11.36
C ALA A 27 8.36 -0.27 11.02
N VAL A 28 7.58 -0.04 9.95
CA VAL A 28 6.53 -0.96 9.50
C VAL A 28 7.15 -2.29 9.08
N LEU A 29 8.21 -2.28 8.27
CA LEU A 29 8.90 -3.50 7.83
C LEU A 29 9.47 -4.32 9.00
N ALA A 30 9.94 -3.67 10.07
CA ALA A 30 10.54 -4.35 11.21
C ALA A 30 9.52 -4.87 12.23
N LEU A 31 8.33 -4.28 12.30
CA LEU A 31 7.37 -4.49 13.40
C LEU A 31 6.03 -5.11 12.94
N ALA A 32 5.72 -5.10 11.65
CA ALA A 32 4.51 -5.74 11.14
C ALA A 32 4.58 -7.27 11.28
N ASN A 33 3.41 -7.90 11.39
CA ASN A 33 3.28 -9.35 11.32
C ASN A 33 2.97 -9.80 9.88
N ASP A 34 2.84 -11.11 9.69
CA ASP A 34 2.58 -11.73 8.38
C ASP A 34 1.10 -11.63 7.93
N PHE A 35 0.35 -10.62 8.38
CA PHE A 35 -1.05 -10.44 8.00
C PHE A 35 -1.20 -10.20 6.49
N SER A 36 -2.11 -10.93 5.86
CA SER A 36 -2.41 -10.84 4.43
C SER A 36 -3.90 -10.77 4.14
N LEU A 37 -4.25 -10.18 2.99
CA LEU A 37 -5.62 -10.18 2.45
C LEU A 37 -5.67 -10.90 1.09
N PRO A 38 -6.69 -11.74 0.86
CA PRO A 38 -6.81 -12.50 -0.39
C PRO A 38 -7.33 -11.61 -1.53
N ILE A 39 -6.69 -11.71 -2.69
CA ILE A 39 -7.23 -11.21 -3.95
C ILE A 39 -7.98 -12.35 -4.62
N THR A 40 -9.30 -12.19 -4.78
CA THR A 40 -10.18 -13.24 -5.31
C THR A 40 -10.66 -12.93 -6.71
N ALA A 41 -10.84 -13.98 -7.53
CA ALA A 41 -11.58 -13.89 -8.77
C ALA A 41 -12.81 -14.79 -8.75
N THR A 42 -13.89 -14.29 -9.34
CA THR A 42 -15.15 -15.03 -9.52
C THR A 42 -15.36 -15.23 -11.01
N TYR A 43 -15.12 -16.45 -11.49
CA TYR A 43 -15.21 -16.77 -12.91
C TYR A 43 -16.62 -17.19 -13.31
N MET A 44 -17.00 -16.85 -14.54
CA MET A 44 -18.21 -17.35 -15.15
C MET A 44 -18.13 -18.87 -15.33
N SER A 45 -19.15 -19.59 -14.89
CA SER A 45 -19.25 -21.05 -15.06
C SER A 45 -20.24 -21.45 -16.16
N GLY A 46 -20.79 -20.48 -16.89
CA GLY A 46 -21.73 -20.64 -18.00
C GLY A 46 -21.75 -19.41 -18.92
N PRO A 47 -22.74 -19.29 -19.83
CA PRO A 47 -22.85 -18.14 -20.72
C PRO A 47 -22.91 -16.79 -19.99
N PRO A 48 -22.41 -15.70 -20.59
CA PRO A 48 -22.55 -14.33 -20.06
C PRO A 48 -23.95 -14.02 -19.52
N GLY A 49 -24.03 -13.54 -18.27
CA GLY A 49 -25.29 -13.21 -17.58
C GLY A 49 -25.99 -14.37 -16.86
N THR A 50 -25.41 -15.58 -16.78
CA THR A 50 -26.06 -16.75 -16.14
C THR A 50 -25.48 -17.12 -14.78
N THR A 51 -24.46 -18.00 -14.73
CA THR A 51 -23.92 -18.58 -13.50
C THR A 51 -22.45 -18.22 -13.30
N TYR A 52 -22.06 -18.16 -12.02
CA TYR A 52 -20.70 -17.93 -11.58
C TYR A 52 -20.26 -19.07 -10.65
N ALA A 53 -18.98 -19.45 -10.76
CA ALA A 53 -18.35 -20.34 -9.81
C ALA A 53 -18.13 -19.63 -8.46
N SER A 54 -17.85 -20.41 -7.41
CA SER A 54 -17.39 -19.83 -6.15
C SER A 54 -16.08 -19.04 -6.34
N PRO A 55 -15.88 -17.93 -5.62
CA PRO A 55 -14.64 -17.16 -5.70
C PRO A 55 -13.42 -18.04 -5.38
N VAL A 56 -12.36 -17.88 -6.16
CA VAL A 56 -11.07 -18.51 -5.90
C VAL A 56 -10.05 -17.45 -5.49
N VAL A 57 -9.20 -17.78 -4.51
CA VAL A 57 -8.07 -16.92 -4.15
C VAL A 57 -7.00 -17.06 -5.23
N LEU A 58 -6.60 -15.94 -5.83
CA LEU A 58 -5.53 -15.90 -6.81
C LEU A 58 -4.17 -15.83 -6.14
N PHE A 59 -4.05 -14.92 -5.17
CA PHE A 59 -2.88 -14.72 -4.34
C PHE A 59 -3.26 -13.86 -3.14
N ASP A 60 -2.38 -13.85 -2.14
CA ASP A 60 -2.51 -13.04 -0.94
C ASP A 60 -1.59 -11.83 -0.99
N THR A 61 -2.10 -10.68 -0.58
CA THR A 61 -1.33 -9.44 -0.49
C THR A 61 -0.82 -9.26 0.94
N PRO A 62 0.51 -9.30 1.18
CA PRO A 62 1.07 -9.05 2.51
C PRO A 62 0.93 -7.57 2.87
N ILE A 63 0.10 -7.28 3.87
CA ILE A 63 -0.34 -5.90 4.11
C ILE A 63 0.78 -5.02 4.66
N GLY A 64 1.66 -5.59 5.50
CA GLY A 64 2.84 -4.88 5.98
C GLY A 64 3.71 -4.32 4.85
N LEU A 65 3.91 -5.11 3.78
CA LEU A 65 4.70 -4.69 2.61
C LEU A 65 3.97 -3.67 1.72
N THR A 66 2.64 -3.65 1.69
CA THR A 66 1.90 -2.64 0.91
C THR A 66 1.76 -1.30 1.62
N VAL A 67 1.90 -1.29 2.94
CA VAL A 67 1.85 -0.06 3.76
C VAL A 67 3.24 0.61 3.81
N ALA A 68 4.30 -0.19 3.90
CA ALA A 68 5.68 0.28 3.89
C ALA A 68 6.04 0.93 2.55
#